data_AF-A0A640SN81-F1
#
_entry.id   AF-A0A640SN81-F1
#
_cell.length_a   1.000
_cell.length_b   1.000
_cell.length_c   1.000
_cell.angle_alpha   90.00
_cell.angle_beta   90.00
_cell.angle_gamma   90.00
#
_symmetry.space_group_name_H-M   'P 1'
#
loop_
_entity.id
_entity.type
_entity.pdbx_description
1 polymer ?
#
loop_
_entity_poly.entity_id
_entity_poly.type
_entity_poly.pdbx_seq_one_letter_code
_entity_poly.pdbx_strand_id
1 'polypeptide(L)'
;MADAEIILTDSRHNGIVALASGEKYPWAHTALRESGFQRGEAGIYYLPANESTASRTTVASLIRCAERHNTTVSVSSRQFIGDMANHVARLLPGQWDAQVEIYSHPLWQEDLVPWLWDSGELGRAVRTTRLPYAATLTNATTGTGLLLAERPGHQRDYLIGAFAPMPLEAGFADPHAPRSVVLPPSPGLAARAITERYLPTYDRAVHARSTDAVATALARLRSEHSTWTAMVASGQYSDATPLKFDALGSATEDLLDNAWRNFLAVLDHAPALLNRCRPATTPWPEDATALARLAGALADAEAVHEELASGVPLTRGERATRTWTPIETWLTHGETFLRQAHTCTPRVRNGLAPTATPRALPPGAPAPRR
;
A
#
# COMPACT_ATOMS: atom_id res chain seq x y z
N MET A 1 -29.17 12.77 -2.99
CA MET A 1 -27.81 13.17 -2.56
C MET A 1 -27.57 14.56 -3.12
N ALA A 2 -26.96 15.47 -2.36
CA ALA A 2 -26.68 16.80 -2.89
C ALA A 2 -25.61 16.69 -3.98
N ASP A 3 -25.85 17.33 -5.12
CA ASP A 3 -24.90 17.29 -6.23
C ASP A 3 -23.59 18.04 -5.85
N ALA A 4 -23.66 19.03 -4.95
CA ALA A 4 -22.52 19.75 -4.40
C ALA A 4 -22.64 19.88 -2.87
N GLU A 5 -21.59 19.54 -2.15
CA GLU A 5 -21.52 19.58 -0.68
C GLU A 5 -20.24 20.28 -0.21
N ILE A 6 -20.36 21.01 0.91
CA ILE A 6 -19.26 21.60 1.66
C ILE A 6 -19.32 21.06 3.08
N ILE A 7 -18.24 20.41 3.53
CA ILE A 7 -18.07 19.96 4.91
C ILE A 7 -17.15 20.95 5.62
N LEU A 8 -17.63 21.55 6.71
CA LEU A 8 -16.86 22.43 7.59
C LEU A 8 -16.31 21.62 8.77
N THR A 9 -15.03 21.75 9.06
CA THR A 9 -14.35 21.07 10.15
C THR A 9 -13.40 22.03 10.85
N ASP A 10 -13.18 21.83 12.15
CA ASP A 10 -12.29 22.67 12.93
C ASP A 10 -10.85 22.15 12.86
N SER A 11 -9.89 23.07 12.74
CA SER A 11 -8.45 22.81 12.79
C SER A 11 -7.78 23.73 13.80
N ARG A 12 -6.91 23.14 14.62
CA ARG A 12 -6.19 23.91 15.66
C ARG A 12 -5.18 24.89 15.08
N HIS A 13 -4.69 24.63 13.86
CA HIS A 13 -3.67 25.45 13.20
C HIS A 13 -4.28 26.38 12.16
N ASN A 14 -5.30 25.90 11.43
CA ASN A 14 -5.83 26.60 10.26
C ASN A 14 -7.20 27.27 10.51
N GLY A 15 -7.80 27.12 11.70
CA GLY A 15 -9.14 27.59 11.99
C GLY A 15 -10.20 26.72 11.33
N ILE A 16 -11.19 27.33 10.69
CA ILE A 16 -12.28 26.59 10.03
C ILE A 16 -11.77 26.12 8.67
N VAL A 17 -11.73 24.81 8.48
CA VAL A 17 -11.39 24.16 7.21
C VAL A 17 -12.68 23.76 6.51
N ALA A 18 -12.75 24.03 5.20
CA ALA A 18 -13.88 23.68 4.35
C ALA A 18 -13.42 22.74 3.21
N LEU A 19 -14.18 21.66 3.05
CA LEU A 19 -13.90 20.59 2.10
C LEU A 19 -15.08 20.47 1.14
N ALA A 20 -14.84 20.76 -0.14
CA ALA A 20 -15.86 20.68 -1.18
C ALA A 20 -15.88 19.29 -1.82
N SER A 21 -17.06 18.71 -1.98
CA SER A 21 -17.25 17.41 -2.62
C SER A 21 -18.60 17.31 -3.36
N GLY A 22 -18.81 16.21 -4.10
CA GLY A 22 -20.01 15.95 -4.89
C GLY A 22 -19.73 15.94 -6.41
N GLU A 23 -20.69 15.47 -7.20
CA GLU A 23 -20.56 15.44 -8.68
C GLU A 23 -20.43 16.85 -9.27
N LYS A 24 -21.11 17.83 -8.67
CA LYS A 24 -21.06 19.26 -8.99
C LYS A 24 -20.20 20.05 -7.99
N TYR A 25 -19.15 19.45 -7.43
CA TYR A 25 -18.20 20.12 -6.55
C TYR A 25 -17.63 21.47 -7.06
N PRO A 26 -17.55 21.79 -8.38
CA PRO A 26 -17.13 23.12 -8.81
C PRO A 26 -18.02 24.25 -8.27
N TRP A 27 -19.31 24.00 -8.05
CA TRP A 27 -20.21 24.98 -7.43
C TRP A 27 -19.90 25.21 -5.94
N ALA A 28 -19.53 24.15 -5.23
CA ALA A 28 -19.05 24.26 -3.85
C ALA A 28 -17.75 25.08 -3.76
N HIS A 29 -16.82 24.91 -4.70
CA HIS A 29 -15.63 25.76 -4.78
C HIS A 29 -15.94 27.23 -5.09
N THR A 30 -16.88 27.50 -5.99
CA THR A 30 -17.32 28.87 -6.30
C THR A 30 -17.94 29.52 -5.07
N ALA A 31 -18.82 28.83 -4.34
CA ALA A 31 -19.42 29.34 -3.12
C ALA A 31 -18.36 29.67 -2.04
N LEU A 32 -17.35 28.80 -1.86
CA LEU A 32 -16.26 29.04 -0.92
C LEU A 32 -15.44 30.28 -1.29
N ARG A 33 -15.07 30.43 -2.56
CA ARG A 33 -14.34 31.61 -3.05
C ARG A 33 -15.12 32.91 -2.87
N GLU A 34 -16.40 32.92 -3.24
CA GLU A 34 -17.26 34.11 -3.12
C GLU A 34 -17.48 34.52 -1.66
N SER A 35 -17.51 33.55 -0.75
CA SER A 35 -17.70 33.80 0.68
C SER A 35 -16.46 34.34 1.39
N GLY A 36 -15.28 34.28 0.76
CA GLY A 36 -14.01 34.78 1.31
C GLY A 36 -13.12 33.74 1.97
N PHE A 37 -13.38 32.44 1.77
CA PHE A 37 -12.43 31.40 2.17
C PHE A 37 -11.17 31.45 1.31
N GLN A 38 -10.02 31.22 1.93
CA GLN A 38 -8.74 31.17 1.25
C GLN A 38 -8.48 29.75 0.76
N ARG A 39 -8.02 29.60 -0.48
CA ARG A 39 -7.66 28.30 -1.04
C ARG A 39 -6.21 27.98 -0.68
N GLY A 40 -6.01 26.85 -0.03
CA GLY A 40 -4.70 26.29 0.28
C GLY A 40 -4.26 25.21 -0.70
N GLU A 41 -3.28 24.45 -0.25
CA GLU A 41 -2.76 23.29 -0.98
C GLU A 41 -3.82 22.18 -1.09
N ALA A 42 -3.65 21.32 -2.10
CA ALA A 42 -4.53 20.17 -2.38
C ALA A 42 -6.03 20.50 -2.55
N GLY A 43 -6.41 21.77 -2.74
CA GLY A 43 -7.81 22.18 -2.90
C GLY A 43 -8.59 22.35 -1.59
N ILE A 44 -7.88 22.38 -0.45
CA ILE A 44 -8.47 22.64 0.87
C ILE A 44 -8.75 24.14 1.01
N TYR A 45 -9.89 24.50 1.58
CA TYR A 45 -10.21 25.90 1.87
C TYR A 45 -10.11 26.15 3.37
N TYR A 46 -9.59 27.30 3.76
CA TYR A 46 -9.46 27.67 5.17
C TYR A 46 -9.95 29.09 5.42
N LEU A 47 -10.53 29.26 6.60
CA LEU A 47 -10.88 30.52 7.20
C LEU A 47 -10.10 30.62 8.51
N PRO A 48 -9.04 31.44 8.56
CA PRO A 48 -8.23 31.60 9.76
C PRO A 48 -9.10 31.96 10.97
N ALA A 49 -8.76 31.44 12.15
CA ALA A 49 -9.47 31.71 13.40
C ALA A 49 -9.33 33.17 13.92
N ASN A 50 -9.08 34.12 13.03
CA ASN A 50 -8.95 35.53 13.34
C ASN A 50 -10.33 36.09 13.71
N GLU A 51 -10.34 37.11 14.59
CA GLU A 51 -11.49 37.85 15.11
C GLU A 51 -12.86 37.15 14.92
N SER A 52 -13.40 36.59 16.01
CA SER A 52 -14.63 35.77 15.98
C SER A 52 -15.81 36.38 15.21
N THR A 53 -15.93 37.71 15.19
CA THR A 53 -16.97 38.45 14.45
C THR A 53 -16.79 38.40 12.93
N ALA A 54 -15.56 38.52 12.44
CA ALA A 54 -15.23 38.41 11.03
C ALA A 54 -15.48 36.97 10.53
N SER A 55 -15.03 35.97 11.30
CA SER A 55 -15.27 34.56 10.99
C SER A 55 -16.76 34.21 10.91
N ARG A 56 -17.59 34.72 11.84
CA ARG A 56 -19.05 34.55 11.79
C ARG A 56 -19.68 35.19 10.55
N THR A 57 -19.21 36.37 10.17
CA THR A 57 -19.68 37.07 8.96
C THR A 57 -19.36 36.25 7.70
N THR A 58 -18.15 35.72 7.58
CA THR A 58 -17.75 34.86 6.45
C THR A 58 -18.57 33.59 6.38
N VAL A 59 -18.82 32.91 7.51
CA VAL A 59 -19.67 31.70 7.54
C VAL A 59 -21.13 32.03 7.17
N ALA A 60 -21.66 33.17 7.62
CA ALA A 60 -22.99 33.62 7.20
C ALA A 60 -23.06 33.92 5.68
N SER A 61 -22.01 34.52 5.13
CA SER A 61 -21.86 34.72 3.68
C SER A 61 -21.77 33.40 2.93
N LEU A 62 -21.07 32.40 3.48
CA LEU A 62 -20.98 31.06 2.91
C LEU A 62 -22.35 30.40 2.78
N ILE A 63 -23.19 30.44 3.81
CA ILE A 63 -24.53 29.85 3.77
C ILE A 63 -25.34 30.48 2.63
N ARG A 64 -25.29 31.81 2.48
CA ARG A 64 -25.99 32.54 1.40
C ARG A 64 -25.45 32.20 0.01
N CYS A 65 -24.14 32.08 -0.14
CA CYS A 65 -23.51 31.66 -1.40
C CYS A 65 -23.85 30.20 -1.72
N ALA A 66 -23.87 29.32 -0.73
CA ALA A 66 -24.21 27.92 -0.91
C ALA A 66 -25.67 27.73 -1.36
N GLU A 67 -26.61 28.48 -0.77
CA GLU A 67 -28.01 28.52 -1.22
C GLU A 67 -28.13 28.97 -2.69
N ARG A 68 -27.41 30.03 -3.08
CA ARG A 68 -27.41 30.52 -4.47
C ARG A 68 -26.91 29.48 -5.47
N HIS A 69 -25.90 28.70 -5.08
CA HIS A 69 -25.25 27.71 -5.93
C HIS A 69 -25.78 26.28 -5.71
N ASN A 70 -26.95 26.12 -5.05
CA ASN A 70 -27.56 24.83 -4.72
C ASN A 70 -26.58 23.83 -4.08
N THR A 71 -25.74 24.33 -3.17
CA THR A 71 -24.73 23.57 -2.45
C THR A 71 -25.17 23.36 -1.01
N THR A 72 -25.02 22.15 -0.47
CA THR A 72 -25.32 21.89 0.94
C THR A 72 -24.09 22.14 1.81
N VAL A 73 -24.26 22.80 2.95
CA VAL A 73 -23.20 23.00 3.94
C VAL A 73 -23.49 22.13 5.16
N SER A 74 -22.56 21.26 5.52
CA SER A 74 -22.62 20.43 6.73
C SER A 74 -21.45 20.78 7.66
N VAL A 75 -21.68 20.70 8.97
CA VAL A 75 -20.64 20.91 9.98
C VAL A 75 -20.27 19.56 10.57
N SER A 76 -18.99 19.20 10.45
CA SER A 76 -18.43 18.04 11.10
C SER A 76 -18.09 18.36 12.55
N SER A 77 -18.48 17.48 13.47
CA SER A 77 -18.02 17.53 14.86
C SER A 77 -16.60 16.98 15.04
N ARG A 78 -15.95 16.56 13.95
CA ARG A 78 -14.62 15.97 13.95
C ARG A 78 -13.57 17.06 13.81
N GLN A 79 -12.36 16.77 14.29
CA GLN A 79 -11.21 17.60 13.99
C GLN A 79 -10.74 17.29 12.57
N PHE A 80 -10.15 18.30 11.92
CA PHE A 80 -9.61 18.14 10.59
C PHE A 80 -8.57 17.01 10.55
N ILE A 81 -8.76 16.03 9.65
CA ILE A 81 -7.89 14.85 9.57
C ILE A 81 -6.42 15.20 9.34
N GLY A 82 -6.13 16.33 8.67
CA GLY A 82 -4.77 16.80 8.45
C GLY A 82 -4.03 17.12 9.76
N ASP A 83 -4.73 17.61 10.79
CA ASP A 83 -4.11 17.82 12.11
C ASP A 83 -3.73 16.49 12.76
N MET A 84 -4.60 15.47 12.64
CA MET A 84 -4.31 14.13 13.14
C MET A 84 -3.12 13.50 12.39
N ALA A 85 -3.16 13.54 11.06
CA ALA A 85 -2.13 12.97 10.19
C ALA A 85 -0.75 13.59 10.46
N ASN A 86 -0.68 14.93 10.49
CA ASN A 86 0.56 15.66 10.78
C ASN A 86 1.13 15.35 12.17
N HIS A 87 0.28 15.23 13.19
CA HIS A 87 0.75 14.84 14.52
C HIS A 87 1.25 13.40 14.58
N VAL A 88 0.52 12.47 13.94
CA VAL A 88 0.94 11.07 13.88
C VAL A 88 2.26 10.94 13.14
N ALA A 89 2.41 11.57 11.97
CA ALA A 89 3.65 11.54 11.18
C ALA A 89 4.88 11.97 12.01
N ARG A 90 4.77 13.05 12.78
CA ARG A 90 5.86 13.52 13.67
C ARG A 90 6.21 12.55 14.80
N LEU A 91 5.29 11.67 15.19
CA LEU A 91 5.46 10.72 16.29
C LEU A 91 5.85 9.32 15.81
N LEU A 92 5.74 9.04 14.51
CA LEU A 92 6.17 7.77 13.93
C LEU A 92 7.71 7.68 13.84
N PRO A 93 8.30 6.49 13.95
CA PRO A 93 9.74 6.31 13.82
C PRO A 93 10.19 6.52 12.36
N GLY A 94 11.22 7.33 12.17
CA GLY A 94 11.77 7.67 10.85
C GLY A 94 11.31 9.05 10.37
N GLN A 95 11.39 9.28 9.07
CA GLN A 95 10.93 10.52 8.43
C GLN A 95 9.61 10.21 7.71
N TRP A 96 8.51 10.71 8.29
CA TRP A 96 7.17 10.55 7.74
C TRP A 96 6.59 11.91 7.38
N ASP A 97 6.05 11.99 6.16
CA ASP A 97 5.32 13.13 5.67
C ASP A 97 3.83 12.80 5.63
N ALA A 98 2.99 13.80 5.91
CA ALA A 98 1.54 13.66 5.87
C ALA A 98 0.96 14.61 4.82
N GLN A 99 0.11 14.08 3.95
CA GLN A 99 -0.58 14.85 2.93
C GLN A 99 -2.07 14.51 2.98
N VAL A 100 -2.92 15.53 2.93
CA VAL A 100 -4.37 15.33 2.83
C VAL A 100 -4.75 15.27 1.36
N GLU A 101 -5.53 14.26 1.01
CA GLU A 101 -6.10 14.08 -0.30
C GLU A 101 -7.62 14.34 -0.23
N ILE A 102 -8.12 15.16 -1.15
CA ILE A 102 -9.55 15.44 -1.28
C ILE A 102 -10.06 14.70 -2.50
N TYR A 103 -11.00 13.81 -2.29
CA TYR A 103 -11.71 13.12 -3.36
C TYR A 103 -12.98 13.92 -3.65
N SER A 104 -12.87 15.11 -4.25
CA SER A 104 -14.03 15.98 -4.46
C SER A 104 -15.11 15.28 -5.29
N HIS A 105 -14.71 14.57 -6.36
CA HIS A 105 -15.62 13.79 -7.19
C HIS A 105 -15.75 12.32 -6.72
N PRO A 106 -16.95 11.69 -6.77
CA PRO A 106 -17.14 10.28 -6.41
C PRO A 106 -16.14 9.31 -7.03
N LEU A 107 -15.96 9.41 -8.35
CA LEU A 107 -15.07 8.53 -9.11
C LEU A 107 -13.60 8.60 -8.67
N TRP A 108 -13.10 9.72 -8.14
CA TRP A 108 -11.71 9.83 -7.71
C TRP A 108 -11.38 8.97 -6.49
N GLN A 109 -12.39 8.59 -5.70
CA GLN A 109 -12.19 7.64 -4.62
C GLN A 109 -12.00 6.20 -5.15
N GLU A 110 -12.63 5.87 -6.29
CA GLU A 110 -12.51 4.54 -6.90
C GLU A 110 -11.09 4.28 -7.39
N ASP A 111 -10.37 5.35 -7.78
CA ASP A 111 -8.96 5.29 -8.17
C ASP A 111 -8.04 4.80 -7.05
N LEU A 112 -8.45 4.86 -5.78
CA LEU A 112 -7.68 4.34 -4.64
C LEU A 112 -7.73 2.82 -4.49
N VAL A 113 -8.82 2.20 -4.95
CA VAL A 113 -9.13 0.80 -4.68
C VAL A 113 -8.04 -0.16 -5.19
N PRO A 114 -7.48 0.01 -6.41
CA PRO A 114 -6.42 -0.87 -6.91
C PRO A 114 -5.13 -0.83 -6.09
N TRP A 115 -4.81 0.35 -5.53
CA TRP A 115 -3.56 0.61 -4.81
C TRP A 115 -3.63 0.22 -3.33
N LEU A 116 -4.83 0.16 -2.77
CA LEU A 116 -5.02 -0.14 -1.36
C LEU A 116 -4.74 -1.63 -1.08
N TRP A 117 -3.77 -1.88 -0.22
CA TRP A 117 -3.38 -3.21 0.22
C TRP A 117 -3.92 -3.46 1.63
N ASP A 118 -5.22 -3.78 1.67
CA ASP A 118 -5.94 -4.01 2.92
C ASP A 118 -6.90 -5.20 2.80
N SER A 119 -6.87 -6.10 3.78
CA SER A 119 -7.86 -7.18 3.95
C SER A 119 -8.88 -6.89 5.07
N GLY A 120 -8.92 -5.66 5.56
CA GLY A 120 -9.67 -5.23 6.73
C GLY A 120 -10.88 -4.35 6.45
N GLU A 121 -11.17 -3.48 7.43
CA GLU A 121 -12.33 -2.58 7.41
C GLU A 121 -12.11 -1.41 6.44
N LEU A 122 -10.86 -0.97 6.24
CA LEU A 122 -10.55 0.18 5.40
C LEU A 122 -10.88 -0.07 3.93
N GLY A 123 -10.44 -1.21 3.38
CA GLY A 123 -10.72 -1.58 1.99
C GLY A 123 -12.21 -1.76 1.72
N ARG A 124 -12.96 -2.25 2.72
CA ARG A 124 -14.43 -2.25 2.66
C ARG A 124 -14.99 -0.83 2.69
N ALA A 125 -14.54 0.01 3.62
CA ALA A 125 -15.01 1.38 3.78
C ALA A 125 -14.80 2.22 2.51
N VAL A 126 -13.61 2.15 1.90
CA VAL A 126 -13.29 2.84 0.63
C VAL A 126 -14.18 2.36 -0.52
N ARG A 127 -14.68 1.12 -0.50
CA ARG A 127 -15.56 0.61 -1.56
C ARG A 127 -17.04 0.91 -1.34
N THR A 128 -17.50 0.86 -0.10
CA THR A 128 -18.94 0.87 0.20
C THR A 128 -19.45 2.21 0.69
N THR A 129 -18.55 3.08 1.15
CA THR A 129 -18.90 4.33 1.80
C THR A 129 -18.18 5.48 1.14
N ARG A 130 -18.87 6.61 0.96
CA ARG A 130 -18.24 7.83 0.49
C ARG A 130 -17.25 8.37 1.54
N LEU A 131 -15.98 8.48 1.14
CA LEU A 131 -14.92 9.13 1.89
C LEU A 131 -14.50 10.38 1.09
N PRO A 132 -14.99 11.57 1.43
CA PRO A 132 -14.70 12.78 0.64
C PRO A 132 -13.24 13.24 0.75
N TYR A 133 -12.51 12.72 1.73
CA TYR A 133 -11.10 13.01 1.97
C TYR A 133 -10.44 11.89 2.79
N ALA A 134 -9.12 11.80 2.68
CA ALA A 134 -8.28 10.98 3.53
C ALA A 134 -6.91 11.66 3.71
N ALA A 135 -6.02 11.06 4.50
CA ALA A 135 -4.65 11.51 4.61
C ALA A 135 -3.68 10.36 4.32
N THR A 136 -2.71 10.62 3.45
CA THR A 136 -1.62 9.72 3.13
C THR A 136 -0.43 10.03 4.02
N LEU A 137 0.13 9.01 4.66
CA LEU A 137 1.38 9.09 5.42
C LEU A 137 2.47 8.35 4.63
N THR A 138 3.52 9.03 4.23
CA THR A 138 4.60 8.45 3.41
C THR A 138 5.91 8.47 4.16
N ASN A 139 6.56 7.32 4.26
CA ASN A 139 7.91 7.23 4.80
C ASN A 139 8.93 7.53 3.70
N ALA A 140 9.68 8.62 3.85
CA ALA A 140 10.63 9.07 2.82
C ALA A 140 11.80 8.10 2.60
N THR A 141 12.14 7.28 3.60
CA THR A 141 13.27 6.33 3.51
C THR A 141 12.85 4.99 2.94
N THR A 142 11.71 4.46 3.36
CA THR A 142 11.26 3.11 2.94
C THR A 142 10.28 3.14 1.78
N GLY A 143 9.76 4.31 1.41
CA GLY A 143 8.67 4.44 0.42
C GLY A 143 7.33 3.87 0.91
N THR A 144 7.21 3.51 2.19
CA THR A 144 5.97 2.95 2.74
C THR A 144 4.89 4.02 2.76
N GLY A 145 3.80 3.79 2.03
CA GLY A 145 2.61 4.62 2.06
C GLY A 145 1.50 4.01 2.93
N LEU A 146 0.94 4.81 3.84
CA LEU A 146 -0.22 4.46 4.65
C LEU A 146 -1.39 5.39 4.34
N LEU A 147 -2.61 4.85 4.36
CA LEU A 147 -3.84 5.62 4.22
C LEU A 147 -4.54 5.72 5.57
N LEU A 148 -4.65 6.94 6.09
CA LEU A 148 -5.45 7.30 7.25
C LEU A 148 -6.80 7.83 6.78
N ALA A 149 -7.87 7.14 7.15
CA ALA A 149 -9.22 7.56 6.85
C ALA A 149 -10.04 7.69 8.12
N GLU A 150 -11.06 8.54 8.07
CA GLU A 150 -12.10 8.56 9.08
C GLU A 150 -12.92 7.27 9.06
N ARG A 151 -13.24 6.71 10.24
CA ARG A 151 -14.03 5.47 10.30
C ARG A 151 -15.52 5.77 10.05
N PRO A 152 -16.16 5.16 9.02
CA PRO A 152 -17.59 5.30 8.79
C PRO A 152 -18.43 4.86 9.99
N GLY A 153 -19.46 5.61 10.34
CA GLY A 153 -20.37 5.28 11.45
C GLY A 153 -19.79 5.49 12.87
N HIS A 154 -18.50 5.86 13.00
CA HIS A 154 -17.84 6.06 14.29
C HIS A 154 -17.24 7.47 14.38
N GLN A 155 -17.78 8.31 15.27
CA GLN A 155 -17.50 9.76 15.29
C GLN A 155 -16.07 10.18 15.65
N ARG A 156 -15.24 9.30 16.22
CA ARG A 156 -13.92 9.68 16.75
C ARG A 156 -12.79 8.72 16.37
N ASP A 157 -13.13 7.61 15.73
CA ASP A 157 -12.15 6.59 15.38
C ASP A 157 -11.65 6.83 13.96
N TYR A 158 -10.39 6.49 13.75
CA TYR A 158 -9.78 6.48 12.44
C TYR A 158 -9.44 5.04 12.03
N LEU A 159 -9.26 4.82 10.74
CA LEU A 159 -8.75 3.59 10.16
C LEU A 159 -7.39 3.88 9.55
N ILE A 160 -6.44 2.99 9.75
CA ILE A 160 -5.15 2.99 9.05
C ILE A 160 -4.99 1.69 8.27
N GLY A 161 -4.59 1.81 7.01
CA GLY A 161 -4.17 0.71 6.16
C GLY A 161 -2.97 1.13 5.33
N ALA A 162 -2.49 0.25 4.46
CA ALA A 162 -1.30 0.49 3.65
C ALA A 162 -1.65 0.51 2.16
N PHE A 163 -0.89 1.27 1.40
CA PHE A 163 -0.79 1.05 -0.04
C PHE A 163 0.10 -0.17 -0.30
N ALA A 164 -0.09 -0.81 -1.46
CA ALA A 164 0.80 -1.89 -1.90
C ALA A 164 2.23 -1.33 -2.01
N PRO A 165 3.24 -1.94 -1.38
CA PRO A 165 4.62 -1.54 -1.60
C PRO A 165 5.02 -1.79 -3.04
N MET A 166 5.74 -0.85 -3.65
CA MET A 166 6.49 -1.18 -4.86
C MET A 166 7.48 -2.32 -4.55
N PRO A 167 7.65 -3.30 -5.45
CA PRO A 167 7.10 -3.40 -6.82
C PRO A 167 5.80 -4.22 -6.94
N LEU A 168 5.02 -4.42 -5.86
CA LEU A 168 3.76 -5.15 -5.95
C LEU A 168 2.74 -4.38 -6.81
N GLU A 169 2.39 -4.95 -7.97
CA GLU A 169 1.54 -4.29 -8.97
C GLU A 169 0.08 -4.09 -8.56
N ALA A 170 -0.45 -4.89 -7.62
CA ALA A 170 -1.84 -4.77 -7.16
C ALA A 170 -2.00 -5.18 -5.70
N GLY A 171 -2.61 -4.30 -4.89
CA GLY A 171 -2.93 -4.57 -3.49
C GLY A 171 -4.33 -5.16 -3.29
N PHE A 172 -5.22 -5.00 -4.27
CA PHE A 172 -6.62 -5.37 -4.11
C PHE A 172 -6.81 -6.89 -4.03
N ALA A 173 -7.54 -7.34 -3.00
CA ALA A 173 -7.86 -8.73 -2.74
C ALA A 173 -6.64 -9.67 -2.60
N ASP A 174 -5.46 -9.13 -2.34
CA ASP A 174 -4.26 -9.91 -2.06
C ASP A 174 -4.46 -10.69 -0.74
N PRO A 175 -4.33 -12.03 -0.72
CA PRO A 175 -4.46 -12.84 0.49
C PRO A 175 -3.42 -12.51 1.56
N HIS A 176 -2.30 -11.88 1.19
CA HIS A 176 -1.26 -11.44 2.10
C HIS A 176 -1.51 -10.04 2.67
N ALA A 177 -2.51 -9.30 2.17
CA ALA A 177 -2.77 -7.94 2.59
C ALA A 177 -2.98 -7.85 4.11
N PRO A 178 -2.27 -6.94 4.81
CA PRO A 178 -2.48 -6.74 6.23
C PRO A 178 -3.90 -6.24 6.51
N ARG A 179 -4.40 -6.49 7.71
CA ARG A 179 -5.69 -5.95 8.14
C ARG A 179 -5.51 -4.54 8.71
N SER A 180 -6.33 -3.61 8.25
CA SER A 180 -6.42 -2.26 8.77
C SER A 180 -6.67 -2.26 10.27
N VAL A 181 -6.12 -1.28 10.97
CA VAL A 181 -6.31 -1.12 12.42
C VAL A 181 -7.15 0.11 12.71
N VAL A 182 -8.05 -0.02 13.69
CA VAL A 182 -8.80 1.12 14.23
C VAL A 182 -7.88 1.91 15.16
N LEU A 183 -7.76 3.20 14.92
CA LEU A 183 -6.94 4.12 15.69
C LEU A 183 -7.81 5.01 16.59
N PRO A 184 -7.38 5.24 17.84
CA PRO A 184 -8.04 6.19 18.71
C PRO A 184 -7.83 7.64 18.24
N PRO A 185 -8.66 8.59 18.71
CA PRO A 185 -8.54 10.00 18.34
C PRO A 185 -7.30 10.70 18.90
N SER A 186 -6.59 10.08 19.84
CA SER A 186 -5.37 10.65 20.42
C SER A 186 -4.17 10.36 19.52
N PRO A 187 -3.48 11.37 18.96
CA PRO A 187 -2.36 11.15 18.04
C PRO A 187 -1.23 10.31 18.64
N GLY A 188 -0.94 10.47 19.94
CA GLY A 188 0.10 9.69 20.62
C GLY A 188 -0.26 8.20 20.74
N LEU A 189 -1.51 7.88 21.11
CA LEU A 189 -1.98 6.50 21.16
C LEU A 189 -2.10 5.89 19.76
N ALA A 190 -2.49 6.68 18.77
CA ALA A 190 -2.56 6.24 17.37
C ALA A 190 -1.17 5.94 16.81
N ALA A 191 -0.20 6.84 16.97
CA ALA A 191 1.18 6.62 16.55
C ALA A 191 1.80 5.39 17.22
N ARG A 192 1.50 5.17 18.50
CA ARG A 192 1.92 3.96 19.23
C ARG A 192 1.26 2.70 18.65
N ALA A 193 -0.04 2.72 18.38
CA ALA A 193 -0.74 1.59 17.76
C ALA A 193 -0.19 1.28 16.36
N ILE A 194 0.14 2.30 15.56
CA ILE A 194 0.78 2.12 14.26
C ILE A 194 2.15 1.46 14.43
N THR A 195 3.01 2.03 15.28
CA THR A 195 4.39 1.60 15.47
C THR A 195 4.51 0.20 16.09
N GLU A 196 3.73 -0.08 17.13
CA GLU A 196 3.87 -1.32 17.90
C GLU A 196 3.07 -2.48 17.28
N ARG A 197 2.02 -2.21 16.49
CA ARG A 197 1.11 -3.24 15.98
C ARG A 197 0.98 -3.25 14.47
N TYR A 198 0.74 -2.11 13.84
CA TYR A 198 0.47 -2.05 12.40
C TYR A 198 1.74 -2.29 11.57
N LEU A 199 2.80 -1.49 11.76
CA LEU A 199 4.04 -1.59 10.99
C LEU A 199 4.69 -2.99 11.09
N PRO A 200 4.80 -3.64 12.26
CA PRO A 200 5.32 -5.01 12.33
C PRO A 200 4.45 -6.04 11.60
N THR A 201 3.14 -5.81 11.51
CA THR A 201 2.23 -6.68 10.75
C THR A 201 2.36 -6.44 9.26
N TYR A 202 2.48 -5.18 8.85
CA TYR A 202 2.80 -4.80 7.49
C TYR A 202 4.13 -5.41 7.02
N ASP A 203 5.21 -5.28 7.79
CA ASP A 203 6.52 -5.83 7.43
C ASP A 203 6.50 -7.35 7.23
N ARG A 204 5.69 -8.07 8.01
CA ARG A 204 5.46 -9.50 7.84
C ARG A 204 4.66 -9.81 6.57
N ALA A 205 3.63 -9.02 6.29
CA ALA A 205 2.84 -9.17 5.07
C ALA A 205 3.73 -8.97 3.83
N VAL A 206 4.59 -7.94 3.83
CA VAL A 206 5.53 -7.67 2.73
C VAL A 206 6.48 -8.86 2.57
N HIS A 207 7.08 -9.29 3.67
CA HIS A 207 7.99 -10.43 3.66
C HIS A 207 7.33 -11.71 3.12
N ALA A 208 6.12 -12.01 3.58
CA ALA A 208 5.37 -13.19 3.13
C ALA A 208 5.02 -13.11 1.64
N ARG A 209 4.52 -11.95 1.19
CA ARG A 209 4.14 -11.75 -0.21
C ARG A 209 5.35 -11.80 -1.15
N SER A 210 6.45 -11.13 -0.80
CA SER A 210 7.70 -11.20 -1.56
C SER A 210 8.25 -12.63 -1.63
N THR A 211 8.18 -13.39 -0.53
CA THR A 211 8.63 -14.79 -0.52
C THR A 211 7.77 -15.66 -1.43
N ASP A 212 6.44 -15.48 -1.40
CA ASP A 212 5.49 -16.17 -2.28
C ASP A 212 5.69 -15.80 -3.76
N ALA A 213 5.95 -14.53 -4.06
CA ALA A 213 6.24 -14.06 -5.41
C ALA A 213 7.50 -14.73 -5.98
N VAL A 214 8.61 -14.77 -5.21
CA VAL A 214 9.83 -15.49 -5.63
C VAL A 214 9.57 -16.98 -5.78
N ALA A 215 8.85 -17.61 -4.83
CA ALA A 215 8.53 -19.03 -4.90
C ALA A 215 7.71 -19.38 -6.15
N THR A 216 6.70 -18.58 -6.47
CA THR A 216 5.85 -18.72 -7.65
C THR A 216 6.67 -18.55 -8.94
N ALA A 217 7.53 -17.53 -9.00
CA ALA A 217 8.42 -17.30 -10.15
C ALA A 217 9.35 -18.49 -10.38
N LEU A 218 10.02 -18.99 -9.32
CA LEU A 218 10.90 -20.16 -9.42
C LEU A 218 10.14 -21.44 -9.81
N ALA A 219 8.92 -21.64 -9.31
CA ALA A 219 8.09 -22.78 -9.70
C ALA A 219 7.72 -22.75 -11.19
N ARG A 220 7.36 -21.57 -11.72
CA ARG A 220 7.09 -21.37 -13.15
C ARG A 220 8.34 -21.65 -14.00
N LEU A 221 9.48 -21.08 -13.61
CA LEU A 221 10.76 -21.31 -14.29
C LEU A 221 11.14 -22.79 -14.35
N ARG A 222 10.97 -23.53 -13.24
CA ARG A 222 11.21 -24.98 -13.20
C ARG A 222 10.27 -25.74 -14.13
N SER A 223 8.99 -25.40 -14.12
CA SER A 223 7.98 -26.02 -14.98
C SER A 223 8.29 -25.80 -16.46
N GLU A 224 8.59 -24.57 -16.87
CA GLU A 224 8.97 -24.20 -18.24
C GLU A 224 10.26 -24.91 -18.68
N HIS A 225 11.29 -24.88 -17.84
CA HIS A 225 12.57 -25.55 -18.13
C HIS A 225 12.41 -27.08 -18.26
N SER A 226 11.60 -27.70 -17.40
CA SER A 226 11.33 -29.15 -17.48
C SER A 226 10.56 -29.53 -18.75
N THR A 227 9.59 -28.70 -19.15
CA THR A 227 8.81 -28.89 -20.38
C THR A 227 9.72 -28.79 -21.60
N TRP A 228 10.56 -27.76 -21.65
CA TRP A 228 11.52 -27.59 -22.73
C TRP A 228 12.54 -28.74 -22.78
N THR A 229 13.08 -29.17 -21.64
CA THR A 229 14.03 -30.29 -21.57
C THR A 229 13.41 -31.58 -22.11
N ALA A 230 12.15 -31.86 -21.76
CA ALA A 230 11.41 -33.01 -22.28
C ALA A 230 11.14 -32.91 -23.79
N MET A 231 10.81 -31.71 -24.29
CA MET A 231 10.61 -31.43 -25.71
C MET A 231 11.90 -31.65 -26.51
N VAL A 232 13.04 -31.15 -26.03
CA VAL A 232 14.36 -31.36 -26.64
C VAL A 232 14.73 -32.85 -26.65
N ALA A 233 14.51 -33.55 -25.55
CA ALA A 233 14.84 -34.97 -25.43
C ALA A 233 13.96 -35.88 -26.31
N SER A 234 12.68 -35.55 -26.45
CA SER A 234 11.71 -36.34 -27.24
C SER A 234 11.68 -35.96 -28.73
N GLY A 235 12.17 -34.78 -29.09
CA GLY A 235 12.00 -34.23 -30.43
C GLY A 235 10.55 -33.90 -30.78
N GLN A 236 9.66 -33.77 -29.78
CA GLN A 236 8.22 -33.56 -29.95
C GLN A 236 7.71 -32.45 -29.02
N TYR A 237 6.67 -31.75 -29.47
CA TYR A 237 5.90 -30.83 -28.62
C TYR A 237 5.10 -31.59 -27.56
N SER A 238 4.55 -30.85 -26.59
CA SER A 238 3.70 -31.40 -25.51
C SER A 238 2.43 -32.11 -26.01
N ASP A 239 2.01 -31.86 -27.26
CA ASP A 239 0.88 -32.51 -27.92
C ASP A 239 1.30 -33.73 -28.78
N ALA A 240 2.56 -34.19 -28.64
CA ALA A 240 3.19 -35.27 -29.40
C ALA A 240 3.42 -34.96 -30.90
N THR A 241 3.25 -33.72 -31.34
CA THR A 241 3.60 -33.30 -32.70
C THR A 241 5.12 -33.27 -32.88
N PRO A 242 5.70 -33.84 -33.95
CA PRO A 242 7.13 -33.77 -34.21
C PRO A 242 7.65 -32.34 -34.37
N LEU A 243 8.79 -32.02 -33.74
CA LEU A 243 9.47 -30.74 -33.90
C LEU A 243 10.11 -30.66 -35.29
N LYS A 244 9.89 -29.54 -35.97
CA LYS A 244 10.68 -29.16 -37.15
C LYS A 244 12.04 -28.61 -36.70
N PHE A 245 13.08 -28.77 -37.51
CA PHE A 245 14.44 -28.32 -37.19
C PHE A 245 14.49 -26.81 -36.83
N ASP A 246 13.79 -25.97 -37.61
CA ASP A 246 13.72 -24.52 -37.36
C ASP A 246 12.88 -24.16 -36.12
N ALA A 247 12.00 -25.05 -35.68
CA ALA A 247 11.10 -24.80 -34.56
C ALA A 247 11.80 -24.94 -33.20
N LEU A 248 12.92 -25.67 -33.14
CA LEU A 248 13.71 -25.79 -31.91
C LEU A 248 14.41 -24.47 -31.56
N GLY A 249 14.89 -23.75 -32.58
CA GLY A 249 15.52 -22.44 -32.42
C GLY A 249 14.53 -21.40 -31.88
N SER A 250 13.34 -21.30 -32.48
CA SER A 250 12.30 -20.37 -32.03
C SER A 250 11.78 -20.73 -30.63
N ALA A 251 11.55 -22.01 -30.35
CA ALA A 251 11.08 -22.45 -29.03
C ALA A 251 12.11 -22.17 -27.91
N THR A 252 13.40 -22.18 -28.25
CA THR A 252 14.47 -21.80 -27.30
C THR A 252 14.48 -20.30 -27.04
N GLU A 253 14.21 -19.45 -28.04
CA GLU A 253 14.05 -18.01 -27.84
C GLU A 253 12.86 -17.69 -26.95
N ASP A 254 11.70 -18.29 -27.24
CA ASP A 254 10.48 -18.09 -26.46
C ASP A 254 10.68 -18.52 -25.01
N LEU A 255 11.38 -19.63 -24.77
CA LEU A 255 11.77 -20.05 -23.42
C LEU A 255 12.61 -18.96 -22.73
N LEU A 256 13.67 -18.47 -23.37
CA LEU A 256 14.58 -17.50 -22.76
C LEU A 256 13.87 -16.18 -22.44
N ASP A 257 12.99 -15.72 -23.34
CA ASP A 257 12.21 -14.50 -23.11
C ASP A 257 11.17 -14.69 -22.00
N ASN A 258 10.47 -15.82 -21.95
CA ASN A 258 9.52 -16.12 -20.87
C ASN A 258 10.23 -16.32 -19.53
N ALA A 259 11.35 -17.03 -19.53
CA ALA A 259 12.17 -17.25 -18.35
C ALA A 259 12.70 -15.91 -17.82
N TRP A 260 13.18 -15.02 -18.68
CA TRP A 260 13.60 -13.69 -18.25
C TRP A 260 12.46 -12.88 -17.65
N ARG A 261 11.27 -12.85 -18.28
CA ARG A 261 10.08 -12.16 -17.74
C ARG A 261 9.68 -12.70 -16.36
N ASN A 262 9.65 -14.01 -16.20
CA ASN A 262 9.36 -14.64 -14.91
C ASN A 262 10.44 -14.33 -13.87
N PHE A 263 11.71 -14.22 -14.30
CA PHE A 263 12.84 -13.91 -13.42
C PHE A 263 12.85 -12.45 -12.94
N LEU A 264 12.19 -11.51 -13.63
CA LEU A 264 12.03 -10.13 -13.14
C LEU A 264 11.37 -10.08 -11.76
N ALA A 265 10.39 -10.94 -11.48
CA ALA A 265 9.79 -11.04 -10.15
C ALA A 265 10.80 -11.49 -9.07
N VAL A 266 11.83 -12.26 -9.45
CA VAL A 266 12.92 -12.62 -8.54
C VAL A 266 13.81 -11.41 -8.29
N LEU A 267 14.19 -10.67 -9.34
CA LEU A 267 14.95 -9.42 -9.24
C LEU A 267 14.26 -8.39 -8.34
N ASP A 268 12.94 -8.25 -8.49
CA ASP A 268 12.12 -7.29 -7.77
C ASP A 268 11.99 -7.56 -6.26
N HIS A 269 12.03 -8.84 -5.86
CA HIS A 269 11.68 -9.25 -4.50
C HIS A 269 12.81 -9.90 -3.70
N ALA A 270 13.74 -10.58 -4.35
CA ALA A 270 14.80 -11.32 -3.69
C ALA A 270 15.84 -10.45 -2.96
N PRO A 271 16.27 -9.27 -3.46
CA PRO A 271 17.29 -8.47 -2.79
C PRO A 271 16.94 -8.12 -1.35
N ALA A 272 15.70 -7.66 -1.11
CA ALA A 272 15.22 -7.31 0.23
C ALA A 272 15.16 -8.53 1.17
N LEU A 273 14.82 -9.71 0.64
CA LEU A 273 14.77 -10.96 1.39
C LEU A 273 16.18 -11.48 1.72
N LEU A 274 17.12 -11.43 0.77
CA LEU A 274 18.52 -11.81 0.97
C LEU A 274 19.19 -10.94 2.04
N ASN A 275 18.95 -9.63 2.01
CA ASN A 275 19.47 -8.70 3.02
C ASN A 275 19.01 -9.02 4.44
N ARG A 276 17.91 -9.79 4.61
CA ARG A 276 17.40 -10.26 5.90
C ARG A 276 17.90 -11.65 6.27
N CYS A 277 18.39 -12.45 5.32
CA CYS A 277 18.89 -13.79 5.60
C CYS A 277 20.12 -13.74 6.52
N ARG A 278 20.13 -14.55 7.58
CA ARG A 278 21.22 -14.63 8.56
C ARG A 278 21.58 -16.09 8.80
N PRO A 279 22.23 -16.77 7.85
CA PRO A 279 22.43 -18.22 7.87
C PRO A 279 23.14 -18.70 9.14
N ALA A 280 24.10 -17.92 9.67
CA ALA A 280 24.81 -18.21 10.92
C ALA A 280 23.92 -18.31 12.18
N THR A 281 22.71 -17.74 12.13
CA THR A 281 21.73 -17.79 13.23
C THR A 281 20.61 -18.81 12.99
N THR A 282 20.70 -19.57 11.89
CA THR A 282 19.73 -20.61 11.51
C THR A 282 20.32 -22.01 11.73
N PRO A 283 19.49 -23.06 11.68
CA PRO A 283 19.97 -24.45 11.73
C PRO A 283 20.88 -24.88 10.56
N TRP A 284 21.01 -24.07 9.50
CA TRP A 284 21.77 -24.39 8.28
C TRP A 284 22.80 -23.32 7.95
N PRO A 285 23.89 -23.19 8.74
CA PRO A 285 24.94 -22.22 8.46
C PRO A 285 25.64 -22.44 7.11
N GLU A 286 25.66 -23.67 6.60
CA GLU A 286 26.20 -24.06 5.28
C GLU A 286 25.49 -23.37 4.10
N ASP A 287 24.26 -22.89 4.29
CA ASP A 287 23.51 -22.17 3.27
C ASP A 287 24.18 -20.84 2.88
N ALA A 288 25.10 -20.31 3.69
CA ALA A 288 25.78 -19.04 3.44
C ALA A 288 26.46 -18.97 2.07
N THR A 289 27.12 -20.04 1.62
CA THR A 289 27.79 -20.06 0.32
C THR A 289 26.78 -20.02 -0.83
N ALA A 290 25.66 -20.73 -0.70
CA ALA A 290 24.59 -20.70 -1.70
C ALA A 290 23.94 -19.31 -1.78
N LEU A 291 23.67 -18.68 -0.63
CA LEU A 291 23.12 -17.33 -0.58
C LEU A 291 24.06 -16.28 -1.20
N ALA A 292 25.38 -16.40 -0.98
CA ALA A 292 26.36 -15.51 -1.60
C ALA A 292 26.40 -15.65 -3.12
N ARG A 293 26.30 -16.88 -3.65
CA ARG A 293 26.20 -17.14 -5.11
C ARG A 293 24.93 -16.55 -5.71
N LEU A 294 23.80 -16.71 -5.02
CA LEU A 294 22.52 -16.14 -5.45
C LEU A 294 22.56 -14.61 -5.47
N ALA A 295 23.19 -13.98 -4.48
CA ALA A 295 23.38 -12.53 -4.46
C ALA A 295 24.26 -12.05 -5.62
N GLY A 296 25.35 -12.76 -5.94
CA GLY A 296 26.18 -12.46 -7.11
C GLY A 296 25.39 -12.58 -8.42
N ALA A 297 24.63 -13.66 -8.59
CA ALA A 297 23.77 -13.86 -9.76
C ALA A 297 22.70 -12.76 -9.91
N LEU A 298 22.14 -12.25 -8.81
CA LEU A 298 21.23 -11.09 -8.89
C LEU A 298 21.95 -9.84 -9.37
N ALA A 299 23.13 -9.52 -8.83
CA ALA A 299 23.88 -8.34 -9.24
C ALA A 299 24.23 -8.39 -10.75
N ASP A 300 24.61 -9.58 -11.25
CA ASP A 300 24.86 -9.78 -12.68
C ASP A 300 23.58 -9.60 -13.51
N ALA A 301 22.45 -10.09 -13.03
CA ALA A 301 21.16 -9.94 -13.70
C ALA A 301 20.62 -8.51 -13.65
N GLU A 302 20.82 -7.77 -12.55
CA GLU A 302 20.49 -6.35 -12.43
C GLU A 302 21.29 -5.53 -13.46
N ALA A 303 22.59 -5.77 -13.60
CA ALA A 303 23.41 -5.12 -14.60
C ALA A 303 22.90 -5.38 -16.04
N VAL A 304 22.50 -6.62 -16.35
CA VAL A 304 21.90 -6.96 -17.64
C VAL A 304 20.56 -6.25 -17.83
N HIS A 305 19.73 -6.17 -16.79
CA HIS A 305 18.44 -5.47 -16.85
C HIS A 305 18.62 -3.98 -17.15
N GLU A 306 19.57 -3.31 -16.49
CA GLU A 306 19.89 -1.90 -16.70
C GLU A 306 20.45 -1.62 -18.11
N GLU A 307 21.35 -2.48 -18.61
CA GLU A 307 21.90 -2.37 -19.97
C GLU A 307 20.79 -2.51 -21.03
N LEU A 308 19.87 -3.46 -20.85
CA LEU A 308 18.73 -3.63 -21.75
C LEU A 308 17.76 -2.43 -21.68
N ALA A 309 17.49 -1.91 -20.47
CA ALA A 309 16.64 -0.75 -20.28
C ALA A 309 17.23 0.54 -20.89
N SER A 310 18.56 0.67 -20.88
CA SER A 310 19.29 1.79 -21.49
C SER A 310 19.54 1.64 -23.00
N GLY A 311 19.08 0.54 -23.59
CA GLY A 311 19.18 0.29 -25.04
C GLY A 311 20.59 -0.09 -25.50
N VAL A 312 21.45 -0.59 -24.61
CA VAL A 312 22.77 -1.11 -24.97
C VAL A 312 22.61 -2.30 -25.91
N PRO A 313 23.24 -2.29 -27.10
CA PRO A 313 23.10 -3.37 -28.05
C PRO A 313 23.88 -4.60 -27.56
N LEU A 314 23.16 -5.65 -27.18
CA LEU A 314 23.71 -6.97 -26.93
C LEU A 314 23.45 -7.87 -28.15
N THR A 315 24.44 -8.66 -28.55
CA THR A 315 24.17 -9.70 -29.53
C THR A 315 23.21 -10.73 -28.93
N ARG A 316 22.48 -11.42 -29.80
CA ARG A 316 21.50 -12.42 -29.37
C ARG A 316 22.11 -13.53 -28.50
N GLY A 317 23.32 -14.00 -28.82
CA GLY A 317 24.03 -15.03 -28.05
C GLY A 317 24.51 -14.53 -26.68
N GLU A 318 25.00 -13.28 -26.62
CA GLU A 318 25.41 -12.65 -25.36
C GLU A 318 24.20 -12.45 -24.44
N ARG A 319 23.09 -11.93 -24.97
CA ARG A 319 21.85 -11.75 -24.19
C ARG A 319 21.39 -13.09 -23.61
N ALA A 320 21.29 -14.14 -24.44
CA ALA A 320 20.88 -15.47 -23.99
C ALA A 320 21.77 -16.01 -22.87
N THR A 321 23.10 -15.87 -23.02
CA THR A 321 24.06 -16.37 -22.02
C THR A 321 23.96 -15.60 -20.70
N ARG A 322 23.88 -14.27 -20.79
CA ARG A 322 23.86 -13.37 -19.63
C ARG A 322 22.53 -13.38 -18.87
N THR A 323 21.40 -13.65 -19.53
CA THR A 323 20.12 -13.81 -18.84
C THR A 323 19.96 -15.22 -18.27
N TRP A 324 20.44 -16.25 -18.96
CA TRP A 324 20.28 -17.64 -18.51
C TRP A 324 21.16 -18.02 -17.32
N THR A 325 22.40 -17.52 -17.27
CA THR A 325 23.36 -17.89 -16.21
C THR A 325 22.83 -17.56 -14.79
N PRO A 326 22.26 -16.36 -14.53
CA PRO A 326 21.59 -16.08 -13.26
C PRO A 326 20.38 -16.99 -13.00
N ILE A 327 19.54 -17.23 -14.01
CA ILE A 327 18.35 -18.08 -13.89
C ILE A 327 18.74 -19.49 -13.47
N GLU A 328 19.76 -20.08 -14.10
CA GLU A 328 20.24 -21.42 -13.77
C GLU A 328 20.78 -21.51 -12.33
N THR A 329 21.51 -20.49 -11.89
CA THR A 329 22.01 -20.38 -10.50
C THR A 329 20.83 -20.37 -9.51
N TRP A 330 19.78 -19.61 -9.82
CA TRP A 330 18.57 -19.51 -9.01
C TRP A 330 17.71 -20.78 -9.05
N LEU A 331 17.63 -21.47 -10.18
CA LEU A 331 16.98 -22.78 -10.27
C LEU A 331 17.69 -23.81 -9.38
N THR A 332 19.02 -23.76 -9.34
CA THR A 332 19.86 -24.70 -8.57
C THR A 332 19.80 -24.44 -7.06
N HIS A 333 19.86 -23.18 -6.62
CA HIS A 333 19.99 -22.83 -5.21
C HIS A 333 18.73 -22.19 -4.59
N GLY A 334 17.66 -21.98 -5.37
CA GLY A 334 16.47 -21.25 -4.95
C GLY A 334 15.71 -21.88 -3.77
N GLU A 335 15.75 -23.21 -3.60
CA GLU A 335 15.13 -23.85 -2.43
C GLU A 335 15.85 -23.52 -1.12
N THR A 336 17.18 -23.44 -1.15
CA THR A 336 17.98 -22.98 -0.02
C THR A 336 17.62 -21.55 0.35
N PHE A 337 17.46 -20.69 -0.64
CA PHE A 337 16.98 -19.33 -0.41
C PHE A 337 15.59 -19.29 0.22
N LEU A 338 14.60 -20.00 -0.33
CA LEU A 338 13.23 -19.99 0.20
C LEU A 338 13.18 -20.50 1.64
N ARG A 339 13.93 -21.56 1.96
CA ARG A 339 14.06 -22.07 3.33
C ARG A 339 14.58 -20.99 4.27
N GLN A 340 15.66 -20.31 3.91
CA GLN A 340 16.24 -19.22 4.70
C GLN A 340 15.28 -18.03 4.83
N ALA A 341 14.65 -17.61 3.73
CA ALA A 341 13.67 -16.54 3.72
C ALA A 341 12.50 -16.80 4.68
N HIS A 342 11.95 -18.02 4.72
CA HIS A 342 10.91 -18.39 5.66
C HIS A 342 11.36 -18.31 7.13
N THR A 343 12.59 -18.73 7.44
CA THR A 343 13.12 -18.63 8.82
C THR A 343 13.35 -17.20 9.28
N CYS A 344 13.62 -16.27 8.35
CA CYS A 344 13.89 -14.87 8.63
C CYS A 344 12.62 -13.98 8.64
N THR A 345 11.43 -14.58 8.78
CA THR A 345 10.17 -13.84 8.90
C THR A 345 10.25 -12.81 10.04
N PRO A 346 9.90 -11.52 9.80
CA PRO A 346 9.94 -10.48 10.82
C PRO A 346 9.16 -10.86 12.08
N ARG A 347 9.78 -10.75 13.25
CA ARG A 347 9.13 -11.06 14.51
C ARG A 347 8.27 -9.89 14.97
N VAL A 348 7.03 -10.18 15.35
CA VAL A 348 6.25 -9.23 16.15
C VAL A 348 6.70 -9.36 17.58
N ARG A 349 7.18 -8.25 18.16
CA ARG A 349 7.08 -8.09 19.61
C ARG A 349 5.60 -8.04 19.91
N ASN A 350 5.02 -9.18 20.29
CA ASN A 350 3.68 -9.19 20.84
C ASN A 350 3.73 -8.38 22.14
N GLY A 351 3.48 -7.07 22.03
CA GLY A 351 2.99 -6.30 23.15
C GLY A 351 1.72 -6.98 23.63
N LEU A 352 1.68 -7.31 24.92
CA LEU A 352 0.55 -7.95 25.61
C LEU A 352 -0.78 -7.52 25.00
N ALA A 353 -1.55 -8.49 24.52
CA ALA A 353 -2.92 -8.26 24.10
C ALA A 353 -3.67 -7.56 25.25
N PRO A 354 -4.44 -6.49 25.01
CA PRO A 354 -5.39 -6.04 26.01
C PRO A 354 -6.48 -7.10 26.08
N THR A 355 -6.34 -8.06 27.00
CA THR A 355 -7.46 -8.81 27.56
C THR A 355 -8.32 -7.83 28.34
N ALA A 356 -9.11 -7.03 27.62
CA ALA A 356 -10.28 -6.39 28.17
C ALA A 356 -11.48 -7.27 27.80
N THR A 357 -11.71 -8.30 28.62
CA THR A 357 -13.05 -8.88 28.72
C THR A 357 -14.04 -7.75 29.03
N PRO A 358 -15.15 -7.59 28.28
CA PRO A 358 -16.16 -6.61 28.63
C PRO A 358 -16.69 -6.94 30.02
N ARG A 359 -16.41 -6.05 30.99
CA ARG A 359 -16.93 -6.16 32.34
C ARG A 359 -18.44 -5.95 32.24
N ALA A 360 -19.21 -7.01 32.47
CA ALA A 360 -20.66 -6.92 32.57
C ALA A 360 -21.04 -5.85 33.60
N LEU A 361 -21.87 -4.90 33.18
CA LEU A 361 -22.48 -3.92 34.07
C LEU A 361 -23.28 -4.67 35.16
N PRO A 362 -23.20 -4.26 36.44
CA PRO A 362 -24.06 -4.84 37.46
C PRO A 362 -25.53 -4.51 37.15
N PRO A 363 -26.46 -5.45 37.38
CA PRO A 363 -27.89 -5.19 37.17
C PRO A 363 -28.34 -4.03 38.06
N GLY A 364 -28.96 -3.03 37.44
CA GLY A 364 -29.51 -1.87 38.12
C GLY A 364 -30.60 -2.28 39.11
N ALA A 365 -30.53 -1.72 40.32
CA ALA A 365 -31.54 -1.92 41.36
C ALA A 365 -32.92 -1.42 40.88
N PRO A 366 -34.02 -2.13 41.22
CA PRO A 366 -35.36 -1.72 40.83
C PRO A 366 -35.77 -0.43 41.55
N ALA A 367 -36.39 0.48 40.79
CA ALA A 367 -36.92 1.74 41.30
C ALA A 367 -38.07 1.52 42.31
N PRO A 368 -38.23 2.40 43.31
CA PRO A 368 -39.27 2.26 44.31
C PRO A 368 -40.64 2.56 43.69
N ARG A 369 -41.61 1.66 43.92
CA ARG A 369 -43.01 1.86 43.54
C ARG A 369 -43.64 2.90 44.48
N ARG A 370 -44.42 3.80 43.89
CA ARG A 370 -45.34 4.72 44.56
C ARG A 370 -46.48 3.97 45.24
#